data_AF-A0A7J5UWA6-F1
#
_entry.id   AF-A0A7J5UWA6-F1
#
_cell.length_a   1.000
_cell.length_b   1.000
_cell.length_c   1.000
_cell.angle_alpha   90.00
_cell.angle_beta   90.00
_cell.angle_gamma   90.00
#
_symmetry.space_group_name_H-M   'P 1'
#
loop_
_entity.id
_entity.type
_entity.pdbx_description
1 polymer ?
#
loop_
_entity_poly.entity_id
_entity_poly.type
_entity_poly.pdbx_seq_one_letter_code
_entity_poly.pdbx_strand_id
1 'polypeptide(L)' 'MEKVALMESLNDEEKHTIYIMLDAFIGKRRLKDALSSLLTEVK' A
#
# COMPACT_ATOMS: atom_id res chain seq x y z
N MET A 1 -11.06 0.87 15.29
CA MET A 1 -10.98 2.04 16.19
C MET A 1 -9.55 2.27 16.65
N GLU A 2 -8.89 1.33 17.36
CA GLU A 2 -7.49 1.51 17.83
C GLU A 2 -6.47 1.88 16.74
N LYS A 3 -6.50 1.20 15.58
CA LYS A 3 -5.55 1.52 14.49
C LYS A 3 -5.74 2.91 13.89
N VAL A 4 -6.95 3.46 13.96
CA VAL A 4 -7.27 4.81 13.49
C VAL A 4 -6.83 5.83 14.53
N ALA A 5 -7.09 5.57 15.82
CA ALA A 5 -6.60 6.40 16.91
C ALA A 5 -5.06 6.48 16.94
N LEU A 6 -4.38 5.37 16.62
CA LEU A 6 -2.92 5.35 16.46
C LEU A 6 -2.47 6.27 15.33
N MET A 7 -3.12 6.19 14.15
CA MET A 7 -2.82 7.07 13.01
C MET A 7 -3.07 8.55 13.33
N GLU A 8 -4.11 8.86 14.09
CA GLU A 8 -4.43 10.22 14.53
C GLU A 8 -3.38 10.77 15.50
N SER A 9 -2.79 9.91 16.34
CA SER A 9 -1.76 10.26 17.32
C SER A 9 -0.38 10.55 16.71
N LEU A 10 -0.14 10.17 15.46
CA LEU A 10 1.11 10.41 14.75
C LEU A 10 1.25 11.88 14.33
N ASN A 11 2.48 12.37 14.34
CA ASN A 11 2.79 13.69 13.77
C ASN A 11 2.82 13.64 12.23
N ASP A 12 2.93 14.81 11.60
CA ASP A 12 2.85 14.92 10.13
C ASP A 12 3.97 14.17 9.40
N GLU A 13 5.17 14.12 9.98
CA GLU A 13 6.33 13.42 9.41
C GLU A 13 6.17 11.89 9.48
N GLU A 14 5.67 11.39 10.61
CA GLU A 14 5.34 9.98 10.80
C GLU A 14 4.21 9.54 9.86
N LYS A 15 3.15 10.34 9.75
CA LYS A 15 2.05 10.10 8.79
C LYS A 15 2.58 10.06 7.35
N HIS A 16 3.41 11.03 6.98
CA HIS A 16 4.01 11.09 5.65
C HIS A 16 4.84 9.84 5.33
N THR A 17 5.64 9.38 6.29
CA THR A 17 6.44 8.16 6.17
C THR A 17 5.55 6.93 5.95
N ILE A 18 4.46 6.80 6.72
CA ILE A 18 3.51 5.70 6.57
C ILE A 18 2.81 5.74 5.20
N TYR A 19 2.43 6.93 4.72
CA TYR A 19 1.81 7.06 3.39
C TYR A 19 2.75 6.64 2.27
N ILE A 20 4.03 7.05 2.32
CA ILE A 20 5.05 6.59 1.37
C ILE A 20 5.18 5.06 1.37
N MET A 21 5.23 4.45 2.57
CA MET A 21 5.31 2.99 2.68
C MET A 21 4.06 2.29 2.12
N LEU A 22 2.86 2.83 2.42
CA LEU A 22 1.60 2.30 1.89
C LEU A 22 1.56 2.37 0.36
N ASP A 23 1.95 3.51 -0.22
CA ASP A 23 1.98 3.68 -1.67
C ASP A 23 2.95 2.69 -2.34
N ALA A 24 4.13 2.46 -1.76
CA ALA A 24 5.08 1.47 -2.26
C ALA A 24 4.50 0.05 -2.24
N PHE A 25 3.79 -0.34 -1.16
CA PHE A 25 3.14 -1.64 -1.08
C PHE A 25 1.97 -1.79 -2.06
N ILE A 26 1.17 -0.75 -2.23
CA ILE A 26 0.08 -0.72 -3.21
C ILE A 26 0.65 -0.87 -4.63
N GLY A 27 1.71 -0.13 -4.95
CA GLY A 27 2.40 -0.24 -6.24
C GLY A 27 2.92 -1.65 -6.51
N LYS A 28 3.57 -2.28 -5.52
CA LYS A 28 4.04 -3.67 -5.63
C LYS A 28 2.90 -4.66 -5.86
N ARG A 29 1.78 -4.50 -5.15
CA ARG A 29 0.59 -5.36 -5.33
C ARG A 29 0.01 -5.20 -6.73
N ARG A 30 -0.18 -3.96 -7.20
CA ARG A 30 -0.69 -3.67 -8.55
C ARG A 30 0.18 -4.30 -9.64
N LEU A 31 1.50 -4.19 -9.52
CA LEU A 31 2.44 -4.82 -10.46
C LEU A 31 2.28 -6.34 -10.49
N LYS A 32 2.21 -6.98 -9.31
CA LYS A 32 1.99 -8.42 -9.21
C LYS A 32 0.65 -8.83 -9.83
N ASP A 33 -0.42 -8.10 -9.55
CA ASP A 33 -1.76 -8.43 -10.04
C ASP A 33 -1.82 -8.29 -11.56
N ALA A 34 -1.25 -7.22 -12.12
CA ALA A 34 -1.14 -7.02 -13.57
C ALA A 34 -0.35 -8.15 -14.25
N LEU A 35 0.80 -8.52 -13.69
CA LEU A 35 1.61 -9.62 -14.21
C LEU A 35 0.85 -10.96 -14.15
N SER A 36 0.17 -11.22 -13.04
CA SER A 36 -0.60 -12.46 -12.83
C SER A 36 -1.78 -12.54 -13.80
N SER A 37 -2.44 -11.40 -14.07
CA SER A 37 -3.53 -11.31 -15.05
C SER A 37 -3.03 -11.67 -16.46
N LEU A 38 -1.93 -11.05 -16.90
CA LEU A 38 -1.35 -11.31 -18.23
C LEU A 38 -0.90 -12.78 -18.39
N LEU A 39 -0.27 -13.36 -17.36
CA LEU A 39 0.13 -14.77 -17.38
C LEU A 39 -1.07 -15.73 -17.44
N THR A 40 -2.21 -15.31 -16.92
CA THR A 40 -3.44 -16.12 -16.96
C THR A 40 -4.11 -16.04 -18.32
N GLU A 41 -4.04 -14.89 -19.01
CA GLU A 41 -4.60 -14.70 -20.36
C GLU A 41 -3.81 -15.42 -21.47
N VAL A 42 -2.54 -15.76 -21.23
CA VAL A 42 -1.68 -16.48 -22.20
C VAL A 42 -1.90 -18.01 -22.16
N LYS A 43 -2.75 -18.52 -21.26
CA LYS A 43 -3.08 -19.96 -21.17
C LYS A 43 -4.26 -20.37 -22.02
#